data_AF-A0A1J7IYP4-F1
#
_entry.id   AF-A0A1J7IYP4-F1
#
_cell.length_a   1.000
_cell.length_b   1.000
_cell.length_c   1.000
_cell.angle_alpha   90.00
_cell.angle_beta   90.00
_cell.angle_gamma   90.00
#
_symmetry.space_group_name_H-M   'P 1'
#
loop_
_entity.id
_entity.type
_entity.pdbx_description
1 polymer ?
#
loop_
_entity_poly.entity_id
_entity_poly.type
_entity_poly.pdbx_seq_one_letter_code
_entity_poly.pdbx_strand_id
1 'polypeptide(L)'
;MVILAASTMEPNVAVRQGSKQISIAGHVLKFAFQLQQAIRSLSQYLFLRAYFTASLVVYYVLFITQIFTFQSYLASRFVALKTASTLKSMLGAVWNSRRLKRLRKRIEFEFFAMILSPSGNNVFLLVFWPGWLLIAAAVWGLSIWAR
;
A
#
# COMPACT_ATOMS: atom_id res chain seq x y z
N MET A 1 0.10 37.50 -85.78
CA MET A 1 -1.01 38.08 -85.01
C MET A 1 -1.24 37.24 -83.77
N VAL A 2 -1.68 37.87 -82.67
CA VAL A 2 -1.97 37.30 -81.34
C VAL A 2 -0.77 37.15 -80.39
N ILE A 3 -0.19 38.29 -80.03
CA ILE A 3 0.34 38.54 -78.68
C ILE A 3 -0.12 39.97 -78.39
N LEU A 4 -1.13 40.14 -77.52
CA LEU A 4 -1.59 41.39 -76.87
C LEU A 4 -3.05 41.19 -76.40
N ALA A 5 -3.25 40.28 -75.45
CA ALA A 5 -4.49 40.18 -74.67
C ALA A 5 -4.14 39.75 -73.24
N ALA A 6 -3.16 40.42 -72.65
CA ALA A 6 -2.79 40.24 -71.24
C ALA A 6 -3.15 41.51 -70.48
N SER A 7 -4.42 41.58 -70.08
CA SER A 7 -4.86 42.07 -68.76
C SER A 7 -4.05 43.22 -68.14
N THR A 8 -4.21 44.43 -68.66
CA THR A 8 -3.96 45.67 -67.90
C THR A 8 -5.16 45.92 -66.99
N MET A 9 -5.20 45.23 -65.84
CA MET A 9 -6.07 45.60 -64.73
C MET A 9 -5.21 46.16 -63.60
N GLU A 10 -5.63 47.29 -63.07
CA GLU A 10 -4.89 48.25 -62.26
C GLU A 10 -4.29 47.64 -60.97
N PRO A 11 -2.96 47.73 -60.75
CA PRO A 11 -2.34 47.24 -59.51
C PRO A 11 -2.64 48.11 -58.28
N ASN A 12 -3.28 49.27 -58.45
CA ASN A 12 -3.43 50.27 -57.38
C ASN A 12 -4.61 49.98 -56.43
N VAL A 13 -5.63 49.25 -56.89
CA VAL A 13 -6.82 48.91 -56.07
C VAL A 13 -6.51 47.76 -55.11
N ALA A 14 -5.73 46.76 -55.56
CA ALA A 14 -5.31 45.61 -54.76
C ALA A 14 -4.38 46.01 -53.59
N VAL A 15 -3.44 46.95 -53.81
CA VAL A 15 -2.53 47.45 -52.77
C VAL A 15 -3.27 48.22 -51.66
N ARG A 16 -4.34 48.95 -52.02
CA ARG A 16 -5.16 49.73 -51.06
C ARG A 16 -6.16 48.88 -50.26
N GLN A 17 -6.59 47.74 -50.80
CA GLN A 17 -7.36 46.72 -50.06
C GLN A 17 -6.48 45.91 -49.11
N GLY A 18 -5.25 45.57 -49.53
CA GLY A 18 -4.26 44.91 -48.68
C GLY A 18 -3.92 45.73 -47.44
N SER A 19 -3.77 47.06 -47.53
CA SER A 19 -3.43 47.90 -46.38
C SER A 19 -4.52 47.93 -45.29
N LYS A 20 -5.80 47.92 -45.68
CA LYS A 20 -6.93 47.82 -44.72
C LYS A 20 -7.00 46.44 -44.07
N GLN A 21 -6.75 45.37 -44.82
CA GLN A 21 -6.70 44.01 -44.28
C GLN A 21 -5.50 43.79 -43.34
N ILE A 22 -4.33 44.35 -43.66
CA ILE A 22 -3.13 44.30 -42.81
C ILE A 22 -3.35 45.08 -41.51
N SER A 23 -4.05 46.22 -41.57
CA SER A 23 -4.41 46.98 -40.37
C SER A 23 -5.38 46.19 -39.46
N ILE A 24 -6.42 45.58 -40.02
CA ILE A 24 -7.37 44.74 -39.27
C ILE A 24 -6.67 43.50 -38.68
N ALA A 25 -5.82 42.82 -39.47
CA ALA A 25 -5.06 41.68 -39.00
C ALA A 25 -4.09 42.06 -37.86
N GLY A 26 -3.45 43.23 -37.94
CA GLY A 26 -2.59 43.73 -36.87
C GLY A 26 -3.34 44.01 -35.56
N HIS A 27 -4.58 44.52 -35.64
CA HIS A 27 -5.43 44.73 -34.46
C HIS A 27 -5.89 43.40 -33.84
N VAL A 28 -6.30 42.43 -34.67
CA VAL A 28 -6.69 41.09 -34.21
C VAL A 28 -5.51 40.36 -33.57
N LEU A 29 -4.31 40.45 -34.16
CA LEU A 29 -3.10 39.85 -33.58
C LEU A 29 -2.74 40.48 -32.23
N LYS A 30 -2.77 41.82 -32.11
CA LYS A 30 -2.53 42.49 -30.83
C LYS A 30 -3.53 42.06 -29.75
N PHE A 31 -4.80 41.95 -30.11
CA PHE A 31 -5.84 41.47 -29.20
C PHE A 31 -5.61 40.01 -28.79
N ALA A 32 -5.25 39.13 -29.74
CA ALA A 32 -4.92 37.74 -29.46
C ALA A 32 -3.70 37.62 -28.53
N PHE A 33 -2.65 38.44 -28.72
CA PHE A 33 -1.50 38.49 -27.83
C PHE A 33 -1.87 38.95 -26.42
N GLN A 34 -2.71 39.98 -26.28
CA GLN A 34 -3.19 40.44 -24.97
C GLN A 34 -4.01 39.37 -24.25
N LEU A 35 -4.90 38.68 -24.98
CA LEU A 35 -5.70 37.59 -24.43
C LEU A 35 -4.83 36.41 -24.01
N GLN A 36 -3.88 36.02 -24.85
CA GLN A 36 -2.93 34.94 -24.56
C GLN A 36 -2.07 35.29 -23.33
N GLN A 37 -1.67 36.56 -23.18
CA GLN A 37 -0.91 37.01 -22.03
C GLN A 37 -1.75 37.05 -20.73
N ALA A 38 -3.02 37.46 -20.82
CA ALA A 38 -3.96 37.40 -19.68
C ALA A 38 -4.28 35.96 -19.27
N ILE A 39 -4.48 35.06 -20.22
CA ILE A 39 -4.69 33.63 -19.95
C ILE A 39 -3.44 33.01 -19.31
N ARG A 40 -2.25 33.39 -19.77
CA ARG A 40 -0.98 32.90 -19.23
C ARG A 40 -0.75 33.35 -17.79
N SER A 41 -1.04 34.60 -17.45
CA SER A 41 -0.88 35.07 -16.06
C SER A 41 -1.92 34.44 -15.13
N LEU A 42 -3.16 34.28 -15.61
CA LEU A 42 -4.23 33.65 -14.84
C LEU A 42 -3.94 32.16 -14.59
N SER A 43 -3.43 31.44 -15.59
CA SER A 43 -3.07 30.02 -15.44
C SER A 43 -1.89 29.82 -14.48
N GLN A 44 -0.87 30.68 -14.54
CA GLN A 44 0.24 30.66 -13.59
C GLN A 44 -0.23 30.92 -12.16
N TYR A 45 -1.10 31.90 -11.96
CA TYR A 45 -1.66 32.21 -10.65
C TYR A 45 -2.48 31.05 -10.09
N LEU A 46 -3.35 30.44 -10.91
CA LEU A 46 -4.13 29.27 -10.51
C LEU A 46 -3.25 28.07 -10.19
N PHE A 47 -2.19 27.83 -10.96
CA PHE A 47 -1.27 26.72 -10.73
C PHE A 47 -0.48 26.89 -9.43
N LEU A 48 0.06 28.09 -9.18
CA LEU A 48 0.73 28.42 -7.92
C LEU A 48 -0.21 28.27 -6.73
N ARG A 49 -1.42 28.82 -6.83
CA ARG A 49 -2.43 28.71 -5.76
C ARG A 49 -2.82 27.27 -5.48
N ALA A 50 -3.06 26.47 -6.54
CA ALA A 50 -3.38 25.06 -6.40
C ALA A 50 -2.21 24.28 -5.79
N TYR A 51 -0.97 24.56 -6.20
CA TYR A 51 0.23 23.94 -5.64
C TYR A 51 0.40 24.27 -4.16
N PHE A 52 0.25 25.54 -3.75
CA PHE A 52 0.30 25.94 -2.34
C PHE A 52 -0.82 25.30 -1.52
N THR A 53 -2.03 25.20 -2.08
CA THR A 53 -3.15 24.56 -1.40
C THR A 53 -2.89 23.07 -1.23
N ALA A 54 -2.41 22.40 -2.29
CA ALA A 54 -2.07 20.98 -2.26
C ALA A 54 -0.93 20.69 -1.26
N SER A 55 0.11 21.52 -1.23
CA SER A 55 1.23 21.33 -0.30
C SER A 55 0.81 21.51 1.15
N LEU A 56 -0.05 22.49 1.45
CA LEU A 56 -0.64 22.65 2.79
C LEU A 56 -1.49 21.44 3.16
N VAL A 57 -2.37 20.97 2.27
CA VAL A 57 -3.20 19.78 2.53
C VAL A 57 -2.33 18.57 2.83
N VAL A 58 -1.28 18.31 2.03
CA VAL A 58 -0.35 17.20 2.28
C VAL A 58 0.33 17.35 3.64
N TYR A 59 0.78 18.55 4.01
CA TYR A 59 1.38 18.81 5.32
C TYR A 59 0.41 18.50 6.48
N TYR A 60 -0.83 18.98 6.40
CA TYR A 60 -1.84 18.70 7.42
C TYR A 60 -2.21 17.22 7.49
N VAL A 61 -2.35 16.53 6.35
CA VAL A 61 -2.65 15.10 6.30
C VAL A 61 -1.51 14.30 6.94
N LEU A 62 -0.25 14.62 6.64
CA LEU A 62 0.90 13.98 7.26
C LEU A 62 0.92 14.22 8.79
N PHE A 63 0.62 15.43 9.23
CA PHE A 63 0.58 15.75 10.66
C PHE A 63 -0.54 14.97 11.39
N ILE A 64 -1.75 14.95 10.84
CA ILE A 64 -2.89 14.22 11.42
C ILE A 64 -2.62 12.72 11.43
N THR A 65 -2.06 12.16 10.36
CA THR A 65 -1.73 10.74 10.29
C THR A 65 -0.62 10.35 11.27
N GLN A 66 0.36 11.21 11.51
CA GLN A 66 1.37 10.99 12.55
C GLN A 66 0.74 10.96 13.96
N ILE A 67 -0.14 11.90 14.27
CA ILE A 67 -0.85 11.89 15.56
C ILE A 67 -1.70 10.62 15.69
N PHE A 68 -2.43 10.26 14.64
CA PHE A 68 -3.30 9.09 14.64
C PHE A 68 -2.52 7.78 14.80
N THR A 69 -1.40 7.63 14.08
CA THR A 69 -0.53 6.46 14.21
C THR A 69 0.08 6.37 15.61
N PHE A 70 0.54 7.48 16.18
CA PHE A 70 1.05 7.51 17.55
C PHE A 70 -0.02 7.12 18.58
N GLN A 71 -1.23 7.64 18.46
CA GLN A 71 -2.37 7.29 19.31
C GLN A 71 -2.75 5.82 19.17
N SER A 72 -2.81 5.30 17.93
CA SER A 72 -3.09 3.88 17.69
C SER A 72 -2.02 2.96 18.27
N TYR A 73 -0.75 3.38 18.21
CA TYR A 73 0.38 2.65 18.78
C TYR A 73 0.29 2.59 20.31
N LEU A 74 0.02 3.72 20.96
CA LEU A 74 -0.20 3.77 22.40
C LEU A 74 -1.39 2.92 22.82
N ALA A 75 -2.54 3.07 22.15
CA ALA A 75 -3.74 2.30 22.43
C ALA A 75 -3.47 0.79 22.28
N SER A 76 -2.82 0.37 21.20
CA SER A 76 -2.44 -1.03 20.97
C SER A 76 -1.53 -1.56 22.07
N ARG A 77 -0.57 -0.75 22.54
CA ARG A 77 0.32 -1.13 23.65
C ARG A 77 -0.44 -1.32 24.96
N PHE A 78 -1.34 -0.41 25.30
CA PHE A 78 -2.18 -0.54 26.50
C PHE A 78 -3.10 -1.76 26.44
N VAL A 79 -3.73 -1.99 25.28
CA VAL A 79 -4.56 -3.17 25.05
C VAL A 79 -3.73 -4.45 25.15
N ALA A 80 -2.55 -4.50 24.55
CA ALA A 80 -1.66 -5.67 24.62
C ALA A 80 -1.20 -5.97 26.06
N LEU A 81 -0.83 -4.96 26.83
CA LEU A 81 -0.42 -5.14 28.23
C LEU A 81 -1.60 -5.60 29.10
N LYS A 82 -2.79 -5.01 28.92
CA LYS A 82 -3.99 -5.37 29.68
C LYS A 82 -4.50 -6.77 29.31
N THR A 83 -4.47 -7.13 28.03
CA THR A 83 -4.81 -8.49 27.59
C THR A 83 -3.80 -9.51 28.09
N ALA A 84 -2.50 -9.22 28.03
CA ALA A 84 -1.48 -10.12 28.58
C ALA A 84 -1.61 -10.31 30.10
N SER A 85 -1.89 -9.25 30.87
CA SER A 85 -2.04 -9.34 32.33
C SER A 85 -3.33 -10.08 32.72
N THR A 86 -4.44 -9.79 32.05
CA THR A 86 -5.72 -10.49 32.27
C THR A 86 -5.62 -11.95 31.86
N LEU A 87 -4.97 -12.27 30.73
CA LEU A 87 -4.75 -13.64 30.28
C LEU A 87 -3.86 -14.41 31.26
N LYS A 88 -2.78 -13.80 31.77
CA LYS A 88 -1.95 -14.40 32.84
C LYS A 88 -2.75 -14.68 34.10
N SER A 89 -3.60 -13.75 34.51
CA SER A 89 -4.47 -13.92 35.68
C SER A 89 -5.49 -15.04 35.47
N MET A 90 -6.13 -15.09 34.29
CA MET A 90 -7.07 -16.15 33.91
C MET A 90 -6.37 -17.51 33.82
N LEU A 91 -5.21 -17.59 33.18
CA LEU A 91 -4.38 -18.80 33.13
C LEU A 91 -4.00 -19.25 34.53
N GLY A 92 -3.59 -18.33 35.41
CA GLY A 92 -3.30 -18.64 36.82
C GLY A 92 -4.53 -19.19 37.56
N ALA A 93 -5.70 -18.59 37.36
CA ALA A 93 -6.95 -19.05 37.97
C ALA A 93 -7.39 -20.42 37.43
N VAL A 94 -7.29 -20.64 36.11
CA VAL A 94 -7.60 -21.92 35.46
C VAL A 94 -6.60 -22.99 35.90
N TRP A 95 -5.31 -22.67 35.95
CA TRP A 95 -4.24 -23.55 36.41
C TRP A 95 -4.42 -23.96 37.87
N ASN A 96 -4.87 -23.03 38.72
CA ASN A 96 -5.13 -23.30 40.13
C ASN A 96 -6.49 -23.99 40.38
N SER A 97 -7.32 -24.16 39.34
CA SER A 97 -8.64 -24.77 39.48
C SER A 97 -8.55 -26.24 39.92
N ARG A 98 -9.50 -26.67 40.77
CA ARG A 98 -9.56 -28.05 41.29
C ARG A 98 -9.71 -29.09 40.17
N ARG A 99 -10.35 -28.73 39.05
CA ARG A 99 -10.52 -29.61 37.88
C ARG A 99 -9.19 -29.87 37.20
N LEU A 100 -8.42 -28.81 36.91
CA LEU A 100 -7.10 -28.96 36.27
C LEU A 100 -6.11 -29.69 37.18
N LYS A 101 -6.13 -29.45 38.50
CA LYS A 101 -5.30 -30.20 39.45
C LYS A 101 -5.61 -31.70 39.46
N ARG A 102 -6.89 -32.08 39.39
CA ARG A 102 -7.29 -33.50 39.29
C ARG A 102 -6.87 -34.11 37.96
N LEU A 103 -7.10 -33.38 36.85
CA LEU A 103 -6.63 -33.81 35.53
C LEU A 103 -5.12 -34.00 35.51
N ARG A 104 -4.36 -33.07 36.07
CA ARG A 104 -2.89 -33.17 36.16
C ARG A 104 -2.45 -34.40 36.94
N LYS A 105 -3.00 -34.62 38.14
CA LYS A 105 -2.67 -35.82 38.93
C LYS A 105 -3.08 -37.12 38.22
N ARG A 106 -4.20 -37.09 37.50
CA ARG A 106 -4.67 -38.24 36.72
C ARG A 106 -3.76 -38.52 35.52
N ILE A 107 -3.35 -37.48 34.79
CA ILE A 107 -2.41 -37.60 33.68
C ILE A 107 -1.05 -38.06 34.20
N GLU A 108 -0.53 -37.49 35.29
CA GLU A 108 0.71 -37.95 35.92
C GLU A 108 0.59 -39.43 36.31
N PHE A 109 -0.51 -39.84 36.95
CA PHE A 109 -0.75 -41.24 37.29
C PHE A 109 -0.86 -42.14 36.06
N GLU A 110 -1.64 -41.77 35.05
CA GLU A 110 -1.78 -42.51 33.79
C GLU A 110 -0.44 -42.58 33.05
N PHE A 111 0.38 -41.54 33.11
CA PHE A 111 1.71 -41.52 32.52
C PHE A 111 2.65 -42.47 33.26
N PHE A 112 2.74 -42.40 34.59
CA PHE A 112 3.53 -43.36 35.37
C PHE A 112 3.02 -44.79 35.23
N ALA A 113 1.71 -44.99 35.22
CA ALA A 113 1.09 -46.30 35.01
C ALA A 113 1.36 -46.82 33.60
N MET A 114 1.37 -45.97 32.58
CA MET A 114 1.73 -46.32 31.21
C MET A 114 3.20 -46.75 31.16
N ILE A 115 4.12 -45.99 31.77
CA ILE A 115 5.56 -46.28 31.80
C ILE A 115 5.89 -47.55 32.59
N LEU A 116 5.29 -47.75 33.77
CA LEU A 116 5.52 -48.93 34.62
C LEU A 116 4.76 -50.17 34.14
N SER A 117 3.69 -50.01 33.36
CA SER A 117 2.96 -51.15 32.81
C SER A 117 3.83 -51.90 31.81
N PRO A 118 3.66 -53.23 31.67
CA PRO A 118 4.36 -54.03 30.67
C PRO A 118 4.21 -53.50 29.23
N SER A 119 3.14 -52.75 28.92
CA SER A 119 2.94 -52.10 27.61
C SER A 119 3.64 -50.75 27.46
N GLY A 120 4.14 -50.14 28.53
CA GLY A 120 4.95 -48.90 28.49
C GLY A 120 6.25 -49.07 27.74
N ASN A 121 6.87 -50.23 27.92
CA ASN A 121 8.06 -50.60 27.16
C ASN A 121 7.76 -50.65 25.66
N ASN A 122 6.58 -51.13 25.23
CA ASN A 122 6.16 -51.10 23.83
C ASN A 122 5.96 -49.67 23.31
N VAL A 123 5.44 -48.76 24.12
CA VAL A 123 5.25 -47.36 23.72
C VAL A 123 6.60 -46.66 23.57
N PHE A 124 7.52 -46.85 24.51
CA PHE A 124 8.88 -46.34 24.38
C PHE A 124 9.63 -46.98 23.22
N LEU A 125 9.50 -48.29 23.00
CA LEU A 125 10.09 -48.97 21.86
C LEU A 125 9.53 -48.43 20.55
N LEU A 126 8.23 -48.11 20.49
CA LEU A 126 7.58 -47.64 19.28
C LEU A 126 7.94 -46.17 19.01
N VAL A 127 8.02 -45.31 20.02
CA VAL A 127 8.43 -43.89 19.87
C VAL A 127 9.93 -43.76 19.59
N PHE A 128 10.77 -44.50 20.33
CA PHE A 128 12.22 -44.53 20.12
C PHE A 128 12.65 -45.62 19.15
N TRP A 129 11.72 -46.20 18.38
CA TRP A 129 12.09 -47.18 17.35
C TRP A 129 12.97 -46.45 16.34
N PRO A 130 14.18 -46.94 16.02
CA PRO A 130 15.02 -46.40 14.95
C PRO A 130 14.35 -46.39 13.55
N GLY A 131 13.15 -46.97 13.40
CA GLY A 131 12.39 -47.08 12.17
C GLY A 131 11.84 -45.74 11.74
N TRP A 132 11.56 -44.81 12.67
CA TRP A 132 11.20 -43.44 12.33
C TRP A 132 12.32 -42.69 11.63
N LEU A 133 13.57 -42.91 12.05
CA LEU A 133 14.74 -42.32 11.37
C LEU A 133 14.89 -42.89 9.96
N LEU A 134 14.60 -44.17 9.77
CA LEU A 134 14.68 -44.85 8.48
C LEU A 134 13.55 -44.38 7.53
N ILE A 135 12.33 -44.21 8.05
CA ILE A 135 11.20 -43.62 7.30
C ILE A 135 11.48 -42.15 6.96
N ALA A 136 11.99 -41.36 7.91
CA ALA A 136 12.36 -39.97 7.68
C ALA A 136 13.47 -39.85 6.62
N ALA A 137 14.49 -40.71 6.68
CA ALA A 137 15.55 -40.76 5.68
C ALA A 137 15.04 -41.17 4.29
N ALA A 138 14.12 -42.15 4.22
CA ALA A 138 13.51 -42.57 2.96
C ALA A 138 12.64 -41.47 2.34
N VAL A 139 11.81 -40.79 3.15
CA VAL A 139 11.00 -39.65 2.71
C VAL A 139 11.88 -38.48 2.27
N TRP A 140 12.97 -38.20 2.99
CA TRP A 140 13.92 -37.17 2.61
C TRP A 140 14.62 -37.54 1.29
N GLY A 141 15.09 -38.78 1.14
CA GLY A 141 15.70 -39.27 -0.10
C GLY A 141 14.75 -39.18 -1.30
N LEU A 142 13.49 -39.59 -1.15
CA LEU A 142 12.46 -39.45 -2.18
C LEU A 142 12.17 -37.98 -2.52
N SER A 143 12.12 -37.10 -1.51
CA SER A 143 11.90 -35.67 -1.71
C SER A 143 13.05 -34.99 -2.46
N ILE A 144 14.30 -35.43 -2.23
CA ILE A 144 15.48 -34.95 -2.98
C ILE A 144 15.45 -35.47 -4.42
N TRP A 145 15.03 -36.72 -4.64
CA TRP A 145 15.00 -37.33 -5.97
C TRP A 145 13.82 -36.85 -6.84
N ALA A 146 12.76 -36.34 -6.22
CA ALA A 146 11.59 -35.78 -6.90
C ALA A 146 11.72 -34.28 -7.26
N ARG A 147 12.88 -33.65 -7.00
CA ARG A 147 13.26 -32.31 -7.48
C ARG A 147 14.22 -32.39 -8.65
#